data_AF-A0ABD5BDK1-F1
#
_entry.id   AF-A0ABD5BDK1-F1
#
_cell.length_a   1.000
_cell.length_b   1.000
_cell.length_c   1.000
_cell.angle_alpha   90.00
_cell.angle_beta   90.00
_cell.angle_gamma   90.00
#
_symmetry.space_group_name_H-M   'P 1'
#
loop_
_entity.id
_entity.type
_entity.pdbx_description
1 polymer ?
#
loop_
_entity_poly.entity_id
_entity_poly.type
_entity_poly.pdbx_seq_one_letter_code
_entity_poly.pdbx_strand_id
1 'polypeptide(L)'
;MRNKIWSVVKYALFFIAGFITNFSGGLRSISDIPNSYEEFKKTYLYDESFLSGKWSTNLEYLIDGTDKGLLVGQPDIIMALNNGNSGQVYGEILSERICDAMPLTWVISIESTSPNILNFFVDRKFIVKQLHNGSMETVAELRLINEDREKGVIKLKRVNDSKSAFPEYIVFGKDLPMYENDVKKLINYCAGSSARFLKEYRSNR
;
A
#
# COMPACT_ATOMS: atom_id res chain seq x y z
N MET A 1 0.61 28.21 -6.52
CA MET A 1 -0.22 28.04 -5.29
C MET A 1 -1.64 28.59 -5.42
N ARG A 2 -1.86 29.75 -6.06
CA ARG A 2 -3.20 30.38 -6.20
C ARG A 2 -4.25 29.54 -6.97
N ASN A 3 -3.83 28.76 -7.98
CA ASN A 3 -4.75 27.95 -8.79
C ASN A 3 -5.26 26.68 -8.09
N LYS A 4 -4.51 26.13 -7.12
CA LYS A 4 -4.97 24.97 -6.32
C LYS A 4 -6.08 25.36 -5.35
N ILE A 5 -5.96 26.54 -4.71
CA ILE A 5 -6.99 27.05 -3.78
C ILE A 5 -8.32 27.27 -4.51
N TRP A 6 -8.29 27.78 -5.73
CA TRP A 6 -9.51 28.04 -6.51
C TRP A 6 -10.20 26.77 -7.00
N SER A 7 -9.43 25.72 -7.28
CA SER A 7 -9.95 24.38 -7.57
C SER A 7 -10.62 23.77 -6.33
N VAL A 8 -10.00 23.88 -5.16
CA VAL A 8 -10.53 23.38 -3.88
C VAL A 8 -11.86 24.06 -3.49
N VAL A 9 -11.96 25.38 -3.69
CA VAL A 9 -13.22 26.11 -3.42
C VAL A 9 -14.33 25.68 -4.37
N LYS A 10 -14.02 25.42 -5.64
CA LYS A 10 -15.02 24.88 -6.59
C LYS A 10 -15.52 23.51 -6.16
N TYR A 11 -14.63 22.59 -5.77
CA TYR A 11 -15.03 21.26 -5.31
C TYR A 11 -15.84 21.30 -4.00
N ALA A 12 -15.50 22.17 -3.07
CA ALA A 12 -16.28 22.38 -1.85
C ALA A 12 -17.69 22.92 -2.15
N LEU A 13 -17.82 23.84 -3.11
CA LEU A 13 -19.11 24.39 -3.54
C LEU A 13 -19.97 23.36 -4.29
N PHE A 14 -19.37 22.51 -5.14
CA PHE A 14 -20.09 21.39 -5.76
C PHE A 14 -20.52 20.32 -4.74
N PHE A 15 -19.68 20.05 -3.74
CA PHE A 15 -20.01 19.13 -2.65
C PHE A 15 -21.21 19.63 -1.85
N ILE A 16 -21.22 20.93 -1.48
CA ILE A 16 -22.33 21.56 -0.76
C ILE A 16 -23.59 21.65 -1.63
N ALA A 17 -23.47 22.00 -2.91
CA ALA A 17 -24.60 22.08 -3.83
C ALA A 17 -25.26 20.71 -4.07
N GLY A 18 -24.46 19.65 -4.29
CA GLY A 18 -24.95 18.28 -4.44
C GLY A 18 -25.55 17.70 -3.15
N PHE A 19 -25.06 18.13 -1.98
CA PHE A 19 -25.67 17.80 -0.70
C PHE A 19 -27.02 18.48 -0.49
N ILE A 20 -27.18 19.74 -0.90
CA ILE A 20 -28.40 20.53 -0.68
C ILE A 20 -29.51 20.13 -1.66
N THR A 21 -29.21 19.85 -2.93
CA THR A 21 -30.23 19.45 -3.92
C THR A 21 -30.83 18.07 -3.65
N ASN A 22 -30.09 17.19 -2.96
CA ASN A 22 -30.61 15.88 -2.53
C ASN A 22 -31.43 15.94 -1.22
N PHE A 23 -31.39 17.07 -0.49
CA PHE A 23 -32.04 17.21 0.82
C PHE A 23 -33.44 17.85 0.76
N SER A 24 -33.87 18.38 -0.41
CA SER A 24 -35.20 19.00 -0.55
C SER A 24 -36.37 18.00 -0.58
N GLY A 25 -36.10 16.68 -0.51
CA GLY A 25 -37.09 15.62 -0.30
C GLY A 25 -37.04 15.09 1.13
N GLY A 26 -37.71 15.78 2.06
CA GLY A 26 -37.68 15.49 3.48
C GLY A 26 -38.06 14.06 3.89
N LEU A 27 -37.38 13.58 4.95
CA LEU A 27 -37.70 12.43 5.81
C LEU A 27 -37.45 10.99 5.32
N ARG A 28 -37.03 10.75 4.06
CA ARG A 28 -36.42 9.44 3.67
C ARG A 28 -34.90 9.39 3.87
N SER A 29 -34.26 10.54 4.04
CA SER A 29 -32.80 10.70 3.93
C SER A 29 -31.98 10.16 5.12
N ILE A 30 -32.52 10.05 6.34
CA ILE A 30 -31.70 9.68 7.51
C ILE A 30 -31.23 8.22 7.45
N SER A 31 -32.03 7.31 6.90
CA SER A 31 -31.62 5.91 6.67
C SER A 31 -30.64 5.74 5.51
N ASP A 32 -30.56 6.74 4.62
CA ASP A 32 -29.74 6.69 3.41
C ASP A 32 -28.40 7.41 3.58
N ILE A 33 -28.22 8.21 4.63
CA ILE A 33 -26.93 8.85 4.99
C ILE A 33 -25.79 7.82 5.12
N PRO A 34 -25.96 6.66 5.79
CA PRO A 34 -24.92 5.64 5.84
C PRO A 34 -24.56 5.10 4.46
N ASN A 35 -25.55 4.85 3.61
CA ASN A 35 -25.35 4.33 2.25
C ASN A 35 -24.66 5.37 1.35
N SER A 36 -25.12 6.63 1.42
CA SER A 36 -24.51 7.77 0.72
C SER A 36 -23.08 8.03 1.17
N TYR A 37 -22.79 7.86 2.47
CA TYR A 37 -21.44 7.99 3.00
C TYR A 37 -20.52 6.85 2.53
N GLU A 38 -20.99 5.60 2.54
CA GLU A 38 -20.21 4.47 2.00
C GLU A 38 -19.94 4.64 0.50
N GLU A 39 -20.94 5.06 -0.27
CA GLU A 39 -20.80 5.32 -1.71
C GLU A 39 -19.85 6.50 -2.01
N PHE A 40 -19.93 7.56 -1.20
CA PHE A 40 -18.99 8.68 -1.26
C PHE A 40 -17.56 8.24 -0.95
N LYS A 41 -17.35 7.43 0.09
CA LYS A 41 -16.03 6.88 0.42
C LYS A 41 -15.46 6.04 -0.73
N LYS A 42 -16.26 5.15 -1.32
CA LYS A 42 -15.87 4.33 -2.48
C LYS A 42 -15.56 5.16 -3.74
N THR A 43 -16.29 6.25 -3.94
CA THR A 43 -16.15 7.07 -5.16
C THR A 43 -15.00 8.08 -5.04
N TYR A 44 -14.80 8.66 -3.85
CA TYR A 44 -13.96 9.85 -3.67
C TYR A 44 -12.78 9.66 -2.71
N LEU A 45 -12.79 8.65 -1.82
CA LEU A 45 -11.67 8.38 -0.90
C LEU A 45 -10.79 7.22 -1.33
N TYR A 46 -11.40 6.11 -1.77
CA TYR A 46 -10.65 4.91 -2.13
C TYR A 46 -11.43 4.02 -3.08
N ASP A 47 -10.76 3.44 -4.06
CA ASP A 47 -11.30 2.30 -4.81
C ASP A 47 -10.97 1.02 -4.04
N GLU A 48 -12.01 0.34 -3.56
CA GLU A 48 -11.88 -0.92 -2.82
C GLU A 48 -11.08 -1.95 -3.61
N SER A 49 -11.24 -2.00 -4.93
CA SER A 49 -10.61 -3.02 -5.76
C SER A 49 -9.17 -2.67 -6.16
N PHE A 50 -8.86 -1.38 -6.27
CA PHE A 50 -7.60 -0.95 -6.89
C PHE A 50 -6.37 -1.44 -6.13
N LEU A 51 -6.35 -1.32 -4.80
CA LEU A 51 -5.19 -1.69 -3.99
C LEU A 51 -5.02 -3.21 -3.83
N SER A 52 -6.07 -4.00 -4.04
CA SER A 52 -5.98 -5.47 -4.00
C SER A 52 -5.15 -6.02 -5.15
N GLY A 53 -4.70 -7.27 -5.04
CA GLY A 53 -3.98 -7.98 -6.08
C GLY A 53 -2.47 -8.01 -5.87
N LYS A 54 -1.75 -8.26 -6.96
CA LYS A 54 -0.32 -8.56 -6.95
C LYS A 54 0.47 -7.34 -7.39
N TRP A 55 1.49 -7.01 -6.64
CA TRP A 55 2.32 -5.84 -6.83
C TRP A 55 3.79 -6.24 -6.85
N SER A 56 4.54 -5.79 -7.85
CA SER A 56 5.98 -6.01 -7.92
C SER A 56 6.70 -4.74 -8.37
N THR A 57 7.98 -4.67 -8.05
CA THR A 57 8.92 -3.63 -8.48
C THR A 57 9.77 -4.07 -9.68
N ASN A 58 9.76 -5.36 -10.03
CA ASN A 58 10.59 -5.95 -11.07
C ASN A 58 10.04 -5.67 -12.48
N LEU A 59 10.86 -5.04 -13.33
CA LEU A 59 10.52 -4.60 -14.68
C LEU A 59 11.16 -5.43 -15.81
N GLU A 60 11.87 -6.52 -15.50
CA GLU A 60 12.77 -7.24 -16.42
C GLU A 60 12.14 -7.64 -17.77
N TYR A 61 10.81 -7.82 -17.83
CA TYR A 61 10.07 -8.15 -19.05
C TYR A 61 8.93 -7.17 -19.37
N LEU A 62 9.06 -5.90 -18.96
CA LEU A 62 8.08 -4.86 -19.25
C LEU A 62 8.67 -3.82 -20.21
N ILE A 63 8.21 -3.85 -21.48
CA ILE A 63 8.73 -3.00 -22.57
C ILE A 63 8.56 -1.49 -22.25
N ASP A 64 7.48 -1.10 -21.57
CA ASP A 64 7.14 0.31 -21.29
C ASP A 64 7.17 0.65 -19.80
N GLY A 65 8.00 -0.04 -19.00
CA GLY A 65 7.99 0.12 -17.54
C GLY A 65 8.27 1.55 -17.06
N THR A 66 9.26 2.20 -17.67
CA THR A 66 9.64 3.59 -17.36
C THR A 66 8.54 4.59 -17.74
N ASP A 67 7.86 4.38 -18.87
CA ASP A 67 6.75 5.24 -19.33
C ASP A 67 5.51 5.10 -18.43
N LYS A 68 5.39 3.96 -17.75
CA LYS A 68 4.42 3.73 -16.68
C LYS A 68 4.78 4.42 -15.36
N GLY A 69 5.95 5.05 -15.26
CA GLY A 69 6.42 5.72 -14.06
C GLY A 69 7.08 4.78 -13.04
N LEU A 70 7.38 3.54 -13.44
CA LEU A 70 8.11 2.57 -12.62
C LEU A 70 9.60 2.91 -12.61
N LEU A 71 10.29 2.57 -11.53
CA LEU A 71 11.72 2.86 -11.39
C LEU A 71 12.56 1.66 -11.82
N VAL A 72 13.62 1.91 -12.57
CA VAL A 72 14.62 0.90 -12.93
C VAL A 72 15.64 0.77 -11.80
N GLY A 73 16.07 -0.45 -11.48
CA GLY A 73 17.14 -0.73 -10.51
C GLY A 73 16.73 -0.61 -9.03
N GLN A 74 15.43 -0.49 -8.74
CA GLN A 74 14.91 -0.71 -7.38
C GLN A 74 15.03 -2.19 -7.00
N PRO A 75 15.25 -2.51 -5.71
CA PRO A 75 15.35 -3.90 -5.25
C PRO A 75 14.06 -4.66 -5.53
N ASP A 76 14.17 -5.98 -5.75
CA ASP A 76 13.01 -6.86 -5.92
C ASP A 76 12.18 -6.90 -4.63
N ILE A 77 11.04 -6.23 -4.68
CA ILE A 77 10.00 -6.23 -3.65
C ILE A 77 8.69 -6.66 -4.30
N ILE A 78 8.05 -7.65 -3.69
CA ILE A 78 6.69 -8.09 -4.03
C ILE A 78 5.74 -7.79 -2.89
N MET A 79 4.48 -7.59 -3.24
CA MET A 79 3.41 -7.37 -2.29
C MET A 79 2.10 -7.97 -2.83
N ALA A 80 1.39 -8.73 -2.00
CA ALA A 80 0.05 -9.19 -2.27
C ALA A 80 -0.91 -8.53 -1.29
N LEU A 81 -1.97 -7.92 -1.79
CA LEU A 81 -2.99 -7.28 -0.97
C LEU A 81 -4.36 -7.89 -1.24
N ASN A 82 -5.12 -8.09 -0.17
CA ASN A 82 -6.49 -8.52 -0.15
C ASN A 82 -7.37 -7.42 0.43
N ASN A 83 -8.63 -7.42 0.01
CA ASN A 83 -9.63 -6.51 0.54
C ASN A 83 -10.19 -7.02 1.86
N GLY A 84 -10.17 -6.15 2.85
CA GLY A 84 -10.93 -6.30 4.08
C GLY A 84 -12.23 -5.52 4.04
N ASN A 85 -12.82 -5.31 5.22
CA ASN A 85 -14.08 -4.59 5.35
C ASN A 85 -13.87 -3.09 5.17
N SER A 86 -14.82 -2.43 4.51
CA SER A 86 -14.90 -0.97 4.42
C SER A 86 -13.57 -0.33 3.95
N GLY A 87 -12.99 -0.88 2.88
CA GLY A 87 -11.75 -0.36 2.30
C GLY A 87 -10.46 -0.66 3.05
N GLN A 88 -10.49 -1.44 4.14
CA GLN A 88 -9.28 -2.00 4.74
C GLN A 88 -8.54 -2.85 3.72
N VAL A 89 -7.20 -2.84 3.74
CA VAL A 89 -6.39 -3.79 2.96
C VAL A 89 -5.39 -4.49 3.86
N TYR A 90 -5.11 -5.75 3.57
CA TYR A 90 -4.16 -6.56 4.30
C TYR A 90 -3.51 -7.59 3.38
N GLY A 91 -2.33 -8.09 3.73
CA GLY A 91 -1.69 -9.15 2.98
C GLY A 91 -0.23 -9.28 3.37
N GLU A 92 0.63 -9.52 2.39
CA GLU A 92 2.04 -9.87 2.59
C GLU A 92 2.95 -8.99 1.75
N ILE A 93 4.16 -8.76 2.25
CA ILE A 93 5.20 -8.01 1.55
C ILE A 93 6.55 -8.69 1.77
N LEU A 94 7.31 -8.91 0.71
CA LEU A 94 8.57 -9.65 0.75
C LEU A 94 9.64 -8.99 -0.11
N SER A 95 10.88 -9.08 0.37
CA SER A 95 12.11 -8.78 -0.36
C SER A 95 13.28 -9.43 0.37
N GLU A 96 14.41 -9.58 -0.31
CA GLU A 96 15.63 -10.11 0.29
C GLU A 96 16.06 -9.31 1.53
N ARG A 97 16.04 -7.98 1.42
CA ARG A 97 16.42 -7.07 2.52
C ARG A 97 15.50 -7.16 3.71
N ILE A 98 14.19 -7.33 3.52
CA ILE A 98 13.25 -7.51 4.65
C ILE A 98 13.57 -8.81 5.37
N CYS A 99 13.82 -9.88 4.62
CA CYS A 99 14.12 -11.19 5.19
C CYS A 99 15.45 -11.22 5.94
N ASP A 100 16.48 -10.50 5.49
CA ASP A 100 17.77 -10.43 6.18
C ASP A 100 17.76 -9.43 7.34
N ALA A 101 17.01 -8.33 7.23
CA ALA A 101 16.85 -7.36 8.32
C ALA A 101 16.19 -7.98 9.56
N MET A 102 15.39 -9.03 9.35
CA MET A 102 14.63 -9.69 10.41
C MET A 102 14.59 -11.21 10.22
N PRO A 103 15.73 -11.89 10.43
CA PRO A 103 15.96 -13.27 10.01
C PRO A 103 15.29 -14.31 10.92
N LEU A 104 14.51 -13.91 11.91
CA LEU A 104 13.90 -14.83 12.90
C LEU A 104 12.60 -15.47 12.38
N THR A 105 11.87 -14.79 11.50
CA THR A 105 10.69 -15.35 10.82
C THR A 105 10.52 -14.72 9.45
N TRP A 106 9.82 -15.42 8.56
CA TRP A 106 9.43 -14.94 7.23
C TRP A 106 7.92 -14.64 7.16
N VAL A 107 7.21 -14.73 8.28
CA VAL A 107 5.80 -14.32 8.40
C VAL A 107 5.75 -12.80 8.55
N ILE A 108 5.61 -12.11 7.42
CA ILE A 108 5.58 -10.65 7.32
C ILE A 108 4.24 -10.25 6.71
N SER A 109 3.47 -9.47 7.45
CA SER A 109 2.20 -8.94 6.97
C SER A 109 2.31 -7.45 6.71
N ILE A 110 1.47 -6.96 5.80
CA ILE A 110 1.24 -5.54 5.59
C ILE A 110 -0.25 -5.27 5.71
N GLU A 111 -0.63 -4.21 6.40
CA GLU A 111 -2.02 -3.82 6.60
C GLU A 111 -2.20 -2.31 6.51
N SER A 112 -3.37 -1.89 6.06
CA SER A 112 -3.80 -0.51 6.12
C SER A 112 -5.26 -0.46 6.53
N THR A 113 -5.54 0.30 7.59
CA THR A 113 -6.90 0.50 8.11
C THR A 113 -7.81 1.12 7.05
N SER A 114 -9.12 0.95 7.24
CA SER A 114 -10.13 1.63 6.45
C SER A 114 -9.87 3.15 6.37
N PRO A 115 -9.91 3.75 5.17
CA PRO A 115 -9.76 5.18 5.03
C PRO A 115 -10.91 5.92 5.74
N ASN A 116 -10.58 7.04 6.35
CA ASN A 116 -11.53 7.95 6.98
C ASN A 116 -11.47 9.33 6.30
N ILE A 117 -12.30 10.26 6.75
CA ILE A 117 -12.39 11.59 6.13
C ILE A 117 -11.08 12.40 6.22
N LEU A 118 -10.17 12.07 7.14
CA LEU A 118 -8.85 12.71 7.21
C LEU A 118 -7.94 12.27 6.06
N ASN A 119 -8.22 11.13 5.42
CA ASN A 119 -7.47 10.67 4.25
C ASN A 119 -7.68 11.53 3.00
N PHE A 120 -8.57 12.53 3.02
CA PHE A 120 -8.56 13.62 2.03
C PHE A 120 -7.33 14.53 2.14
N PHE A 121 -6.73 14.61 3.32
CA PHE A 121 -5.63 15.53 3.63
C PHE A 121 -4.33 14.82 3.99
N VAL A 122 -4.41 13.53 4.31
CA VAL A 122 -3.27 12.72 4.78
C VAL A 122 -3.17 11.43 4.00
N ASP A 123 -1.98 11.18 3.47
CA ASP A 123 -1.62 9.96 2.76
C ASP A 123 -1.99 8.71 3.57
N ARG A 124 -2.52 7.71 2.87
CA ARG A 124 -2.91 6.44 3.47
C ARG A 124 -1.69 5.72 4.04
N LYS A 125 -1.79 5.26 5.28
CA LYS A 125 -0.71 4.62 6.03
C LYS A 125 -0.80 3.10 5.93
N PHE A 126 0.33 2.45 5.69
CA PHE A 126 0.52 1.01 5.70
C PHE A 126 1.48 0.64 6.83
N ILE A 127 1.09 -0.34 7.63
CA ILE A 127 1.88 -0.91 8.70
C ILE A 127 2.39 -2.26 8.25
N VAL A 128 3.70 -2.43 8.29
CA VAL A 128 4.33 -3.74 8.11
C VAL A 128 4.55 -4.34 9.48
N LYS A 129 4.09 -5.56 9.67
CA LYS A 129 4.23 -6.31 10.91
C LYS A 129 4.95 -7.62 10.67
N GLN A 130 5.58 -8.14 11.71
CA GLN A 130 6.25 -9.42 11.66
C GLN A 130 5.98 -10.22 12.93
N LEU A 131 5.90 -11.55 12.81
CA LEU A 131 5.71 -12.44 13.96
C LEU A 131 6.98 -12.52 14.81
N HIS A 132 6.98 -11.90 15.98
CA HIS A 132 8.05 -12.00 16.96
C HIS A 132 7.49 -12.44 18.31
N ASN A 133 8.12 -13.46 18.91
CA ASN A 133 7.75 -14.00 20.21
C ASN A 133 6.25 -14.35 20.36
N GLY A 134 5.63 -14.89 19.30
CA GLY A 134 4.21 -15.24 19.28
C GLY A 134 3.24 -14.07 19.07
N SER A 135 3.74 -12.85 18.81
CA SER A 135 2.93 -11.66 18.56
C SER A 135 3.35 -10.93 17.27
N MET A 136 2.43 -10.20 16.64
CA MET A 136 2.75 -9.39 15.45
C MET A 136 3.26 -8.02 15.90
N GLU A 137 4.55 -7.76 15.72
CA GLU A 137 5.19 -6.49 16.07
C GLU A 137 5.31 -5.57 14.85
N THR A 138 5.16 -4.27 15.05
CA THR A 138 5.31 -3.28 13.96
C THR A 138 6.78 -3.07 13.65
N VAL A 139 7.13 -3.23 12.38
CA VAL A 139 8.53 -3.22 11.93
C VAL A 139 8.83 -2.09 10.95
N ALA A 140 7.84 -1.68 10.16
CA ALA A 140 7.95 -0.53 9.28
C ALA A 140 6.59 0.17 9.08
N GLU A 141 6.66 1.43 8.70
CA GLU A 141 5.54 2.26 8.30
C GLU A 141 5.82 2.85 6.93
N LEU A 142 4.89 2.63 6.01
CA LEU A 142 4.89 3.16 4.66
C LEU A 142 3.68 4.08 4.46
N ARG A 143 3.80 5.09 3.60
CA ARG A 143 2.69 5.96 3.17
C ARG A 143 2.50 5.91 1.67
N LEU A 144 1.25 5.80 1.25
CA LEU A 144 0.87 5.87 -0.15
C LEU A 144 0.78 7.32 -0.59
N ILE A 145 1.83 7.77 -1.29
CA ILE A 145 2.00 9.17 -1.69
C ILE A 145 1.56 9.43 -3.14
N ASN A 146 1.32 8.36 -3.91
CA ASN A 146 0.77 8.46 -5.26
C ASN A 146 0.04 7.17 -5.67
N GLU A 147 -1.10 7.32 -6.32
CA GLU A 147 -1.87 6.28 -7.01
C GLU A 147 -2.08 6.69 -8.47
N ASP A 148 -1.48 5.97 -9.41
CA ASP A 148 -1.77 6.10 -10.84
C ASP A 148 -2.60 4.89 -11.27
N ARG A 149 -3.92 5.05 -11.25
CA ARG A 149 -4.87 3.97 -11.51
C ARG A 149 -4.91 3.56 -12.97
N GLU A 150 -4.72 4.51 -13.88
CA GLU A 150 -4.70 4.25 -15.33
C GLU A 150 -3.52 3.35 -15.70
N LYS A 151 -2.37 3.58 -15.06
CA LYS A 151 -1.15 2.83 -15.32
C LYS A 151 -0.94 1.63 -14.40
N GLY A 152 -1.78 1.47 -13.38
CA GLY A 152 -1.65 0.41 -12.38
C GLY A 152 -0.39 0.55 -11.54
N VAL A 153 -0.06 1.77 -11.12
CA VAL A 153 1.17 2.07 -10.38
C VAL A 153 0.87 2.75 -9.05
N ILE A 154 1.56 2.34 -8.01
CA ILE A 154 1.53 3.01 -6.70
C ILE A 154 2.93 3.38 -6.24
N LYS A 155 3.04 4.50 -5.52
CA LYS A 155 4.29 4.91 -4.88
C LYS A 155 4.14 4.96 -3.37
N LEU A 156 4.94 4.17 -2.69
CA LEU A 156 5.04 4.17 -1.24
C LEU A 156 6.29 4.96 -0.81
N LYS A 157 6.15 5.77 0.23
CA LYS A 157 7.25 6.42 0.94
C LYS A 157 7.46 5.74 2.28
N ARG A 158 8.71 5.39 2.60
CA ARG A 158 9.10 4.91 3.91
C ARG A 158 9.05 6.05 4.92
N VAL A 159 8.32 5.86 6.01
CA VAL A 159 8.19 6.82 7.12
C VAL A 159 9.03 6.38 8.30
N ASN A 160 8.90 5.12 8.69
CA ASN A 160 9.67 4.52 9.77
C ASN A 160 10.06 3.10 9.37
N ASP A 161 11.28 2.71 9.70
CA ASP A 161 11.83 1.39 9.42
C ASP A 161 13.10 1.24 10.25
N SER A 162 12.97 0.59 11.41
CA SER A 162 14.03 0.51 12.42
C SER A 162 15.24 -0.29 11.95
N LYS A 163 15.09 -1.12 10.91
CA LYS A 163 16.15 -1.98 10.37
C LYS A 163 16.59 -1.58 8.96
N SER A 164 16.05 -0.50 8.40
CA SER A 164 16.33 -0.06 7.02
C SER A 164 16.12 -1.19 6.00
N ALA A 165 15.08 -2.00 6.20
CA ALA A 165 14.65 -3.07 5.30
C ALA A 165 14.13 -2.54 3.95
N PHE A 166 13.54 -1.34 3.93
CA PHE A 166 12.92 -0.72 2.77
C PHE A 166 13.73 0.48 2.27
N PRO A 167 13.74 0.74 0.94
CA PRO A 167 14.27 1.99 0.39
C PRO A 167 13.39 3.19 0.80
N GLU A 168 13.87 4.42 0.58
CA GLU A 168 13.08 5.63 0.89
C GLU A 168 11.76 5.69 0.11
N TYR A 169 11.79 5.31 -1.17
CA TYR A 169 10.63 5.21 -2.04
C TYR A 169 10.58 3.83 -2.69
N ILE A 170 9.38 3.31 -2.84
CA ILE A 170 9.11 2.06 -3.56
C ILE A 170 8.03 2.37 -4.58
N VAL A 171 8.25 1.99 -5.85
CA VAL A 171 7.24 2.15 -6.89
C VAL A 171 6.84 0.78 -7.40
N PHE A 172 5.61 0.38 -7.08
CA PHE A 172 5.05 -0.90 -7.49
C PHE A 172 4.23 -0.76 -8.77
N GLY A 173 4.40 -1.72 -9.67
CA GLY A 173 3.47 -1.99 -10.75
C GLY A 173 2.57 -3.15 -10.37
N LYS A 174 1.31 -3.07 -10.82
CA LYS A 174 0.32 -4.13 -10.61
C LYS A 174 0.48 -5.23 -11.66
N ASP A 175 0.30 -6.47 -11.23
CA ASP A 175 0.23 -7.68 -12.06
C ASP A 175 1.39 -7.81 -13.08
N LEU A 176 2.62 -7.50 -12.64
CA LEU A 176 3.80 -7.56 -13.50
C LEU A 176 4.14 -9.00 -13.90
N PRO A 177 4.67 -9.24 -15.12
CA PRO A 177 4.91 -10.59 -15.64
C PRO A 177 5.80 -11.48 -14.77
N MET A 178 6.75 -10.88 -14.04
CA MET A 178 7.71 -11.60 -13.21
C MET A 178 7.21 -11.98 -11.83
N TYR A 179 6.03 -11.51 -11.42
CA TYR A 179 5.55 -11.63 -10.05
C TYR A 179 5.65 -13.07 -9.50
N GLU A 180 5.17 -14.07 -10.25
CA GLU A 180 5.19 -15.47 -9.79
C GLU A 180 6.60 -16.05 -9.64
N ASN A 181 7.53 -15.63 -10.50
CA ASN A 181 8.93 -16.05 -10.41
C ASN A 181 9.63 -15.35 -9.24
N ASP A 182 9.35 -14.05 -9.04
CA ASP A 182 9.86 -13.27 -7.91
C ASP A 182 9.37 -13.84 -6.57
N VAL A 183 8.09 -14.26 -6.47
CA VAL A 183 7.53 -14.96 -5.30
C VAL A 183 8.35 -16.19 -4.97
N LYS A 184 8.58 -17.08 -5.95
CA LYS A 184 9.34 -18.31 -5.72
C LYS A 184 10.78 -18.02 -5.30
N LYS A 185 11.43 -17.07 -5.98
CA LYS A 185 12.81 -16.63 -5.67
C LYS A 185 12.90 -16.10 -4.24
N LEU A 186 12.01 -15.17 -3.87
CA LEU A 186 12.02 -14.51 -2.57
C LEU A 186 11.66 -15.47 -1.44
N ILE A 187 10.66 -16.34 -1.60
CA ILE A 187 10.34 -17.37 -0.61
C ILE A 187 11.56 -18.27 -0.34
N ASN A 188 12.21 -18.76 -1.40
CA ASN A 188 13.40 -19.58 -1.26
C ASN A 188 14.55 -18.83 -0.57
N TYR A 189 14.73 -17.54 -0.91
CA TYR A 189 15.73 -16.69 -0.27
C TYR A 189 15.46 -16.51 1.23
N CYS A 190 14.22 -16.19 1.59
CA CYS A 190 13.77 -15.92 2.96
C CYS A 190 13.84 -17.17 3.83
N ALA A 191 13.52 -18.34 3.29
CA ALA A 191 13.66 -19.62 3.99
C ALA A 191 15.10 -19.90 4.45
N GLY A 192 16.10 -19.40 3.72
CA GLY A 192 17.51 -19.49 4.09
C GLY A 192 18.03 -18.42 5.05
N SER A 193 17.24 -17.38 5.34
CA SER A 193 17.71 -16.19 6.07
C SER A 193 18.17 -16.50 7.49
N SER A 194 17.37 -17.25 8.25
CA SER A 194 17.71 -17.63 9.63
C SER A 194 19.03 -18.40 9.72
N ALA A 195 19.27 -19.31 8.77
CA ALA A 195 20.49 -20.10 8.73
C ALA A 195 21.72 -19.23 8.38
N ARG A 196 21.59 -18.29 7.43
CA ARG A 196 22.64 -17.33 7.10
C ARG A 196 23.00 -16.45 8.30
N PHE A 197 21.99 -15.89 8.97
CA PHE A 197 22.18 -15.08 10.17
C PHE A 197 22.91 -15.84 11.29
N LEU A 198 22.49 -17.08 11.57
CA LEU A 198 23.15 -17.92 12.58
C LEU A 198 24.61 -18.24 12.22
N LYS A 199 24.90 -18.46 10.93
CA LYS A 199 26.26 -18.71 10.45
C LYS A 199 27.15 -17.49 10.62
N GLU A 200 26.67 -16.30 10.24
CA GLU A 200 27.39 -15.04 10.41
C GLU A 200 27.63 -14.71 11.89
N TYR A 201 26.59 -14.86 12.73
CA TYR A 201 26.73 -14.63 14.17
C TYR A 201 27.78 -15.54 14.82
N ARG A 202 27.86 -16.80 14.39
CA ARG A 202 28.89 -17.74 14.88
C ARG A 202 30.28 -17.45 14.33
N SER A 203 30.40 -16.92 13.11
CA SER A 203 31.68 -16.60 12.48
C SER A 203 32.30 -15.30 13.00
N ASN A 204 31.49 -14.38 13.54
CA ASN A 204 31.91 -13.10 14.08
C ASN A 204 32.15 -13.13 15.60
N ARG A 205 32.17 -14.32 16.19
CA ARG A 205 32.40 -14.59 17.61
C ARG A 205 33.70 -15.34 17.81
#